data_AF-A0A6N8G1J5-F1
#
_entry.id   AF-A0A6N8G1J5-F1
#
_cell.length_a   1.000
_cell.length_b   1.000
_cell.length_c   1.000
_cell.angle_alpha   90.00
_cell.angle_beta   90.00
_cell.angle_gamma   90.00
#
_symmetry.space_group_name_H-M   'P 1'
#
loop_
_entity.id
_entity.type
_entity.pdbx_description
1 polymer ?
#
loop_
_entity_poly.entity_id
_entity_poly.type
_entity_poly.pdbx_seq_one_letter_code
_entity_poly.pdbx_strand_id
1 'polypeptide(L)'
;MITQTNQTAYNKAEQQFIELLDVIDLDEKLAVQPELASQFEASLERAIQDAYDAGSGDAAAHRFLQRVLYRINRLKLFWYDDLRHYTNERSAYLRNVRDRIEVPWQAWELAQLDVAALQQEDVKQGLAERGARDLDPPLSEDSRYIREQTTEAGYRRILAIGSFDGLVEGSRLSRILGGAANEVQATLTRVLIEEYGNGRLSRKHSTYFAQMLSEFGMNTEPEAYFDLVPWEVLASANHNFLVTECKRYFLRYNGGLTYFEVAGPAAYRNYLTAAQRLGVSQAAMGYWELHIREDERHGRWMLDDVALPLADKYPEQAWEILLGYDQEKLMGDRAGEAIVRSAKEADRMAVK
;
A
#
# COMPACT_ATOMS: atom_id res chain seq x y z
N MET A 1 7.85 17.81 19.50
CA MET A 1 9.03 18.52 18.97
C MET A 1 10.02 17.46 18.53
N ILE A 2 9.91 17.01 17.27
CA ILE A 2 10.89 16.11 16.64
C ILE A 2 12.19 16.91 16.56
N THR A 3 13.25 16.48 17.24
CA THR A 3 14.55 17.11 17.08
C THR A 3 15.07 16.74 15.70
N GLN A 4 15.50 17.73 14.92
CA GLN A 4 16.16 17.57 13.60
C GLN A 4 17.29 16.51 13.62
N THR A 5 17.83 16.25 14.81
CA THR A 5 18.76 15.19 15.18
C THR A 5 18.24 13.77 14.90
N ASN A 6 16.98 13.45 15.25
CA ASN A 6 16.40 12.11 15.06
C ASN A 6 16.22 11.79 13.56
N GLN A 7 15.68 12.74 12.79
CA GLN A 7 15.54 12.59 11.33
C GLN A 7 16.91 12.36 10.67
N THR A 8 17.93 13.09 11.11
CA THR A 8 19.30 12.94 10.58
C THR A 8 19.88 11.57 10.92
N ALA A 9 19.64 11.05 12.12
CA ALA A 9 20.09 9.72 12.53
C ALA A 9 19.42 8.62 11.69
N TYR A 10 18.11 8.69 11.51
CA TYR A 10 17.36 7.71 10.71
C TYR A 10 17.73 7.72 9.23
N ASN A 11 18.00 8.89 8.64
CA ASN A 11 18.48 8.97 7.26
C ASN A 11 19.85 8.27 7.09
N LYS A 12 20.76 8.42 8.07
CA LYS A 12 22.06 7.72 8.04
C LYS A 12 21.90 6.21 8.20
N ALA A 13 21.03 5.78 9.10
CA ALA A 13 20.74 4.36 9.29
C ALA A 13 20.09 3.73 8.05
N GLU A 14 19.19 4.45 7.36
CA GLU A 14 18.63 3.97 6.09
C GLU A 14 19.71 3.81 5.02
N GLN A 15 20.62 4.77 4.90
CA GLN A 15 21.73 4.68 3.95
C GLN A 15 22.63 3.48 4.23
N GLN A 16 22.96 3.23 5.49
CA GLN A 16 23.70 2.04 5.90
C GLN A 16 22.94 0.75 5.54
N PHE A 17 21.61 0.73 5.71
CA PHE A 17 20.81 -0.42 5.32
C PHE A 17 20.84 -0.68 3.81
N ILE A 18 20.81 0.37 2.98
CA ILE A 18 20.97 0.27 1.53
C ILE A 18 22.32 -0.36 1.19
N GLU A 19 23.39 0.09 1.85
CA GLU A 19 24.73 -0.49 1.66
C GLU A 19 24.78 -1.97 2.04
N LEU A 20 24.11 -2.36 3.14
CA LEU A 20 23.99 -3.76 3.55
C LEU A 20 23.26 -4.62 2.50
N LEU A 21 22.23 -4.09 1.83
CA LEU A 21 21.50 -4.82 0.78
C LEU A 21 22.39 -5.20 -0.41
N ASP A 22 23.43 -4.43 -0.68
CA ASP A 22 24.37 -4.65 -1.80
C ASP A 22 25.58 -5.52 -1.40
N VAL A 23 25.70 -5.90 -0.13
CA VAL A 23 26.76 -6.77 0.34
C VAL A 23 26.57 -8.18 -0.23
N ILE A 24 27.48 -8.60 -1.10
CA ILE A 24 27.58 -9.99 -1.57
C ILE A 24 27.83 -10.91 -0.35
N ASP A 25 27.10 -12.02 -0.29
CA ASP A 25 27.13 -13.01 0.80
C ASP A 25 26.88 -12.36 2.19
N LEU A 26 25.87 -11.48 2.27
CA LEU A 26 25.55 -10.66 3.45
C LEU A 26 25.55 -11.46 4.76
N ASP A 27 24.88 -12.61 4.78
CA ASP A 27 24.78 -13.44 5.98
C ASP A 27 26.15 -13.95 6.44
N GLU A 28 27.01 -14.39 5.52
CA GLU A 28 28.36 -14.87 5.83
C GLU A 28 29.26 -13.73 6.32
N LYS A 29 29.16 -12.56 5.68
CA LYS A 29 29.92 -11.39 6.11
C LYS A 29 29.53 -10.92 7.50
N LEU A 30 28.23 -10.86 7.82
CA LEU A 30 27.77 -10.48 9.15
C LEU A 30 28.11 -11.52 10.22
N ALA A 31 28.23 -12.80 9.86
CA ALA A 31 28.71 -13.82 10.79
C ALA A 31 30.17 -13.61 11.22
N VAL A 32 31.00 -13.01 10.35
CA VAL A 32 32.41 -12.70 10.65
C VAL A 32 32.60 -11.28 11.19
N GLN A 33 31.80 -10.32 10.69
CA GLN A 33 31.90 -8.88 10.96
C GLN A 33 30.53 -8.29 11.34
N PRO A 34 29.98 -8.65 12.51
CA PRO A 34 28.67 -8.14 12.95
C PRO A 34 28.64 -6.62 13.14
N GLU A 35 29.79 -5.98 13.35
CA GLU A 35 29.94 -4.53 13.49
C GLU A 35 29.45 -3.74 12.26
N LEU A 36 29.41 -4.36 11.08
CA LEU A 36 28.90 -3.75 9.85
C LEU A 36 27.43 -3.33 9.98
N ALA A 37 26.65 -4.03 10.80
CA ALA A 37 25.23 -3.78 11.01
C ALA A 37 24.91 -3.02 12.31
N SER A 38 25.85 -2.93 13.27
CA SER A 38 25.52 -2.51 14.65
C SER A 38 24.88 -1.13 14.77
N GLN A 39 25.34 -0.14 13.98
CA GLN A 39 24.76 1.20 14.02
C GLN A 39 23.32 1.23 13.47
N PHE A 40 23.06 0.47 12.41
CA PHE A 40 21.72 0.31 11.84
C PHE A 40 20.81 -0.40 12.85
N GLU A 41 21.26 -1.49 13.45
CA GLU A 41 20.47 -2.25 14.43
C GLU A 41 20.13 -1.43 15.68
N ALA A 42 21.07 -0.62 16.19
CA ALA A 42 20.79 0.30 17.30
C ALA A 42 19.73 1.34 16.92
N SER A 43 19.78 1.86 15.69
CA SER A 43 18.78 2.80 15.18
C SER A 43 17.42 2.14 14.96
N LEU A 44 17.42 0.87 14.54
CA LEU A 44 16.23 0.04 14.37
C LEU A 44 15.50 -0.17 15.70
N GLU A 45 16.22 -0.57 16.76
CA GLU A 45 15.64 -0.76 18.10
C GLU A 45 15.06 0.54 18.64
N ARG A 46 15.79 1.64 18.47
CA ARG A 46 15.31 2.95 18.91
C ARG A 46 14.06 3.38 18.16
N ALA A 47 14.03 3.19 16.84
CA ALA A 47 12.87 3.55 16.02
C ALA A 47 11.63 2.72 16.38
N ILE A 48 11.78 1.43 16.69
CA ILE A 48 10.66 0.58 17.13
C ILE A 48 10.01 1.16 18.39
N GLN A 49 10.82 1.56 19.37
CA GLN A 49 10.33 2.20 20.60
C GLN A 49 9.66 3.56 20.30
N ASP A 50 10.32 4.40 19.48
CA ASP A 50 9.83 5.75 19.15
C ASP A 50 8.56 5.74 18.26
N ALA A 51 8.27 4.63 17.57
CA ALA A 51 7.09 4.48 16.72
C ALA A 51 5.91 3.76 17.40
N TYR A 52 6.17 2.72 18.22
CA TYR A 52 5.12 1.78 18.65
C TYR A 52 4.87 1.71 20.16
N ASP A 53 5.75 2.24 21.01
CA ASP A 53 5.50 2.26 22.46
C ASP A 53 4.36 3.24 22.83
N ALA A 54 3.65 2.98 23.93
CA ALA A 54 2.45 3.71 24.31
C ALA A 54 2.68 5.24 24.39
N GLY A 55 2.08 5.98 23.45
CA GLY A 55 2.15 7.44 23.36
C GLY A 55 3.27 7.97 22.45
N SER A 56 4.13 7.10 21.92
CA SER A 56 5.03 7.42 20.82
C SER A 56 4.31 7.19 19.48
N GLY A 57 4.60 8.05 18.52
CA GLY A 57 3.97 8.13 17.20
C GLY A 57 4.84 8.98 16.30
N ASP A 58 6.16 8.83 16.47
CA ASP A 58 7.14 9.66 15.81
C ASP A 58 7.15 9.33 14.31
N ALA A 59 6.67 10.29 13.51
CA ALA A 59 6.53 10.12 12.07
C ALA A 59 7.87 9.82 11.38
N ALA A 60 9.01 10.29 11.92
CA ALA A 60 10.32 10.00 11.35
C ALA A 60 10.73 8.54 11.61
N ALA A 61 10.46 8.03 12.82
CA ALA A 61 10.65 6.62 13.16
C ALA A 61 9.75 5.71 12.31
N HIS A 62 8.46 6.01 12.18
CA HIS A 62 7.57 5.29 11.27
C HIS A 62 8.10 5.29 9.84
N ARG A 63 8.50 6.44 9.30
CA ARG A 63 9.02 6.54 7.94
C ARG A 63 10.27 5.70 7.74
N PHE A 64 11.20 5.74 8.69
CA PHE A 64 12.42 4.91 8.65
C PHE A 64 12.09 3.41 8.63
N LEU A 65 11.28 2.94 9.57
CA LEU A 65 10.89 1.53 9.68
C LEU A 65 10.18 1.06 8.41
N GLN A 66 9.22 1.84 7.90
CA GLN A 66 8.45 1.47 6.72
C GLN A 66 9.29 1.50 5.43
N ARG A 67 10.31 2.36 5.33
CA ARG A 67 11.26 2.36 4.20
C ARG A 67 12.20 1.15 4.25
N VAL A 68 12.72 0.81 5.42
CA VAL A 68 13.53 -0.42 5.60
C VAL A 68 12.70 -1.65 5.23
N LEU A 69 11.47 -1.74 5.77
CA LEU A 69 10.58 -2.85 5.50
C LEU A 69 10.21 -2.96 4.01
N TYR A 70 9.92 -1.82 3.36
CA TYR A 70 9.64 -1.79 1.93
C TYR A 70 10.83 -2.26 1.10
N ARG A 71 12.06 -1.85 1.43
CA ARG A 71 13.27 -2.29 0.71
C ARG A 71 13.54 -3.79 0.86
N ILE A 72 13.09 -4.44 1.93
CA ILE A 72 13.11 -5.90 2.04
C ILE A 72 11.99 -6.49 1.18
N ASN A 73 10.79 -5.94 1.28
CA ASN A 73 9.61 -6.43 0.58
C ASN A 73 9.70 -6.27 -0.95
N ARG A 74 10.37 -5.22 -1.46
CA ARG A 74 10.55 -5.00 -2.90
C ARG A 74 11.26 -6.16 -3.57
N LEU A 75 12.13 -6.88 -2.85
CA LEU A 75 12.85 -8.06 -3.36
C LEU A 75 11.91 -9.22 -3.73
N LYS A 76 10.66 -9.17 -3.27
CA LYS A 76 9.63 -10.16 -3.61
C LYS A 76 9.00 -9.90 -4.98
N LEU A 77 9.22 -8.73 -5.59
CA LEU A 77 8.77 -8.35 -6.93
C LEU A 77 9.95 -8.26 -7.87
N PHE A 78 9.69 -8.28 -9.17
CA PHE A 78 10.73 -8.14 -10.19
C PHE A 78 10.62 -6.79 -10.89
N TRP A 79 11.72 -6.04 -10.91
CA TRP A 79 11.78 -4.63 -11.32
C TRP A 79 12.48 -4.40 -12.66
N TYR A 80 12.94 -5.47 -13.32
CA TYR A 80 13.71 -5.39 -14.58
C TYR A 80 14.99 -4.54 -14.46
N ASP A 81 15.56 -4.47 -13.26
CA ASP A 81 16.84 -3.84 -12.93
C ASP A 81 17.98 -4.88 -12.88
N ASP A 82 19.15 -4.47 -12.39
CA ASP A 82 20.31 -5.35 -12.29
C ASP A 82 20.03 -6.57 -11.39
N LEU A 83 20.26 -7.78 -11.91
CA LEU A 83 20.01 -9.03 -11.19
C LEU A 83 20.79 -9.14 -9.86
N ARG A 84 21.88 -8.39 -9.70
CA ARG A 84 22.65 -8.35 -8.45
C ARG A 84 21.86 -7.75 -7.30
N HIS A 85 20.83 -6.94 -7.56
CA HIS A 85 19.97 -6.38 -6.51
C HIS A 85 19.13 -7.43 -5.77
N TYR A 86 19.01 -8.65 -6.31
CA TYR A 86 18.26 -9.77 -5.71
C TYR A 86 19.16 -10.75 -4.93
N THR A 87 20.49 -10.51 -4.89
CA THR A 87 21.47 -11.43 -4.27
C THR A 87 21.08 -11.84 -2.85
N ASN A 88 20.49 -10.91 -2.09
CA ASN A 88 20.13 -11.10 -0.69
C ASN A 88 18.64 -11.42 -0.47
N GLU A 89 17.84 -11.71 -1.50
CA GLU A 89 16.39 -11.97 -1.37
C GLU A 89 16.06 -13.12 -0.39
N ARG A 90 17.00 -14.04 -0.17
CA ARG A 90 16.89 -15.17 0.76
C ARG A 90 17.75 -15.02 2.02
N SER A 91 18.24 -13.82 2.32
CA SER A 91 19.09 -13.59 3.50
C SER A 91 18.35 -13.89 4.82
N ALA A 92 19.03 -14.56 5.75
CA ALA A 92 18.53 -14.78 7.11
C ALA A 92 18.50 -13.49 7.92
N TYR A 93 19.53 -12.65 7.76
CA TYR A 93 19.59 -11.34 8.38
C TYR A 93 18.41 -10.44 7.95
N LEU A 94 18.12 -10.33 6.64
CA LEU A 94 16.99 -9.51 6.18
C LEU A 94 15.64 -10.03 6.68
N ARG A 95 15.46 -11.36 6.79
CA ARG A 95 14.27 -11.93 7.44
C ARG A 95 14.18 -11.51 8.91
N ASN A 96 15.28 -11.54 9.65
CA ASN A 96 15.30 -11.11 11.05
C ASN A 96 14.95 -9.62 11.20
N VAL A 97 15.52 -8.75 10.35
CA VAL A 97 15.19 -7.32 10.34
C VAL A 97 13.70 -7.10 10.06
N ARG A 98 13.15 -7.77 9.04
CA ARG A 98 11.71 -7.72 8.73
C ARG A 98 10.87 -8.11 9.94
N ASP A 99 11.14 -9.26 10.55
CA ASP A 99 10.34 -9.78 11.66
C ASP A 99 10.41 -8.87 12.89
N ARG A 100 11.58 -8.24 13.16
CA ARG A 100 11.74 -7.24 14.23
C ARG A 100 10.88 -5.99 14.02
N ILE A 101 10.58 -5.61 12.78
CA ILE A 101 9.70 -4.49 12.45
C ILE A 101 8.24 -4.95 12.45
N GLU A 102 7.93 -6.04 11.74
CA GLU A 102 6.56 -6.50 11.52
C GLU A 102 5.86 -6.90 12.82
N VAL A 103 6.55 -7.58 13.75
CA VAL A 103 5.92 -8.05 15.00
C VAL A 103 5.35 -6.89 15.86
N PRO A 104 6.15 -5.90 16.31
CA PRO A 104 5.62 -4.78 17.09
C PRO A 104 4.67 -3.91 16.26
N TRP A 105 4.93 -3.73 14.97
CA TRP A 105 4.05 -2.95 14.10
C TRP A 105 2.66 -3.57 13.97
N GLN A 106 2.56 -4.89 13.78
CA GLN A 106 1.27 -5.57 13.68
C GLN A 106 0.51 -5.54 15.02
N ALA A 107 1.21 -5.65 16.15
CA ALA A 107 0.58 -5.45 17.46
C ALA A 107 0.02 -4.03 17.60
N TRP A 108 0.77 -3.03 17.13
CA TRP A 108 0.32 -1.63 17.12
C TRP A 108 -0.88 -1.39 16.20
N GLU A 109 -0.90 -1.94 14.97
CA GLU A 109 -2.05 -1.81 14.06
C GLU A 109 -3.30 -2.51 14.61
N LEU A 110 -3.16 -3.71 15.18
CA LEU A 110 -4.29 -4.44 15.77
C LEU A 110 -4.85 -3.74 17.01
N ALA A 111 -4.02 -3.03 17.77
CA ALA A 111 -4.47 -2.25 18.94
C ALA A 111 -5.38 -1.07 18.57
N GLN A 112 -5.45 -0.68 17.28
CA GLN A 112 -6.34 0.37 16.80
C GLN A 112 -7.75 -0.12 16.48
N LEU A 113 -8.00 -1.43 16.54
CA LEU A 113 -9.27 -2.06 16.16
C LEU A 113 -9.83 -2.89 17.32
N ASP A 114 -11.15 -2.93 17.43
CA ASP A 114 -11.82 -3.82 18.39
C ASP A 114 -11.95 -5.24 17.80
N VAL A 115 -10.84 -5.98 17.81
CA VAL A 115 -10.78 -7.36 17.30
C VAL A 115 -11.76 -8.27 18.03
N ALA A 116 -12.00 -8.03 19.33
CA ALA A 116 -12.93 -8.83 20.11
C ALA A 116 -14.38 -8.63 19.64
N ALA A 117 -14.77 -7.41 19.30
CA ALA A 117 -16.08 -7.13 18.71
C ALA A 117 -16.24 -7.80 17.33
N LEU A 118 -15.23 -7.70 16.46
CA LEU A 118 -15.26 -8.32 15.13
C LEU A 118 -15.44 -9.85 15.18
N GLN A 119 -14.87 -10.50 16.19
CA GLN A 119 -15.00 -11.94 16.40
C GLN A 119 -16.42 -12.38 16.80
N GLN A 120 -17.26 -11.47 17.27
CA GLN A 120 -18.65 -11.74 17.67
C GLN A 120 -19.67 -11.26 16.64
N GLU A 121 -19.24 -10.57 15.57
CA GLU A 121 -20.12 -9.97 14.58
C GLU A 121 -20.69 -11.03 13.61
N ASP A 122 -21.91 -10.83 13.12
CA ASP A 122 -22.41 -11.58 11.97
C ASP A 122 -21.64 -11.12 10.72
N VAL A 123 -20.76 -11.98 10.22
CA VAL A 123 -19.85 -11.62 9.13
C VAL A 123 -20.58 -11.27 7.84
N LYS A 124 -21.68 -11.95 7.51
CA LYS A 124 -22.38 -11.68 6.25
C LYS A 124 -23.11 -10.35 6.31
N GLN A 125 -23.80 -10.09 7.43
CA GLN A 125 -24.43 -8.80 7.67
C GLN A 125 -23.38 -7.69 7.73
N GLY A 126 -22.29 -7.90 8.45
CA GLY A 126 -21.19 -6.96 8.59
C GLY A 126 -20.52 -6.59 7.27
N LEU A 127 -20.35 -7.55 6.35
CA LEU A 127 -19.85 -7.30 4.99
C LEU A 127 -20.85 -6.47 4.16
N ALA A 128 -22.14 -6.79 4.22
CA ALA A 128 -23.17 -6.04 3.50
C ALA A 128 -23.28 -4.59 3.98
N GLU A 129 -23.23 -4.37 5.29
CA GLU A 129 -23.29 -3.03 5.90
C GLU A 129 -22.05 -2.19 5.56
N ARG A 130 -20.84 -2.77 5.64
CA ARG A 130 -19.60 -2.12 5.21
C ARG A 130 -19.64 -1.78 3.72
N GLY A 131 -20.02 -2.74 2.90
CA GLY A 131 -20.14 -2.57 1.45
C GLY A 131 -21.10 -1.43 1.08
N ALA A 132 -22.28 -1.38 1.69
CA ALA A 132 -23.26 -0.32 1.45
C ALA A 132 -22.78 1.07 1.88
N ARG A 133 -22.06 1.14 3.01
CA ARG A 133 -21.51 2.39 3.55
C ARG A 133 -20.41 2.97 2.66
N ASP A 134 -19.52 2.11 2.16
CA ASP A 134 -18.28 2.53 1.51
C ASP A 134 -18.39 2.58 -0.02
N LEU A 135 -19.50 2.11 -0.62
CA LEU A 135 -19.77 2.17 -2.06
C LEU A 135 -19.92 3.60 -2.61
N ASP A 136 -20.60 4.48 -1.88
CA ASP A 136 -20.79 5.89 -2.25
C ASP A 136 -20.85 6.79 -1.01
N PRO A 137 -19.73 6.92 -0.28
CA PRO A 137 -19.69 7.70 0.95
C PRO A 137 -19.86 9.20 0.65
N PRO A 138 -20.42 9.98 1.60
CA PRO A 138 -20.47 11.42 1.46
C PRO A 138 -19.06 12.02 1.36
N LEU A 139 -18.93 13.13 0.61
CA LEU A 139 -17.65 13.81 0.44
C LEU A 139 -17.10 14.31 1.79
N SER A 140 -15.95 13.76 2.20
CA SER A 140 -15.12 14.28 3.28
C SER A 140 -14.49 15.63 2.91
N GLU A 141 -13.95 16.36 3.89
CA GLU A 141 -13.22 17.61 3.64
C GLU A 141 -12.02 17.40 2.70
N ASP A 142 -11.32 16.28 2.87
CA ASP A 142 -10.17 15.91 2.05
C ASP A 142 -10.60 15.52 0.62
N SER A 143 -11.71 14.79 0.47
CA SER A 143 -12.30 14.52 -0.85
C SER A 143 -12.71 15.81 -1.56
N ARG A 144 -13.31 16.78 -0.83
CA ARG A 144 -13.64 18.11 -1.37
C ARG A 144 -12.41 18.87 -1.78
N TYR A 145 -11.35 18.86 -0.98
CA TYR A 145 -10.09 19.51 -1.35
C TYR A 145 -9.53 18.96 -2.66
N ILE A 146 -9.42 17.62 -2.79
CA ILE A 146 -8.94 16.99 -4.03
C ILE A 146 -9.81 17.41 -5.20
N ARG A 147 -11.13 17.22 -5.07
CA ARG A 147 -12.11 17.42 -6.13
C ARG A 147 -12.18 18.88 -6.59
N GLU A 148 -12.28 19.80 -5.65
CA GLU A 148 -12.75 21.17 -5.90
C GLU A 148 -11.63 22.22 -5.76
N GLN A 149 -10.58 21.94 -5.00
CA GLN A 149 -9.64 22.98 -4.55
C GLN A 149 -8.19 22.78 -5.01
N THR A 150 -7.72 21.54 -5.22
CA THR A 150 -6.31 21.28 -5.58
C THR A 150 -5.89 22.10 -6.81
N THR A 151 -4.67 22.61 -6.86
CA THR A 151 -4.12 23.16 -8.11
C THR A 151 -3.41 22.07 -8.90
N GLU A 152 -2.84 22.40 -10.07
CA GLU A 152 -1.98 21.48 -10.80
C GLU A 152 -0.80 20.99 -9.92
N ALA A 153 -0.23 21.85 -9.08
CA ALA A 153 0.89 21.47 -8.21
C ALA A 153 0.50 20.38 -7.20
N GLY A 154 -0.64 20.53 -6.52
CA GLY A 154 -1.21 19.54 -5.63
C GLY A 154 -1.63 18.27 -6.39
N TYR A 155 -2.21 18.39 -7.59
CA TYR A 155 -2.60 17.24 -8.39
C TYR A 155 -1.39 16.41 -8.83
N ARG A 156 -0.32 17.06 -9.30
CA ARG A 156 0.96 16.39 -9.60
C ARG A 156 1.58 15.75 -8.37
N ARG A 157 1.40 16.34 -7.17
CA ARG A 157 1.84 15.72 -5.91
C ARG A 157 1.06 14.44 -5.61
N ILE A 158 -0.26 14.45 -5.80
CA ILE A 158 -1.11 13.27 -5.66
C ILE A 158 -0.64 12.17 -6.62
N LEU A 159 -0.42 12.52 -7.89
CA LEU A 159 0.06 11.57 -8.90
C LEU A 159 1.45 11.01 -8.57
N ALA A 160 2.37 11.85 -8.10
CA ALA A 160 3.72 11.42 -7.72
C ALA A 160 3.71 10.43 -6.56
N ILE A 161 2.85 10.63 -5.56
CA ILE A 161 2.71 9.68 -4.46
C ILE A 161 1.94 8.43 -4.92
N GLY A 162 0.86 8.60 -5.68
CA GLY A 162 0.04 7.51 -6.21
C GLY A 162 0.78 6.60 -7.19
N SER A 163 1.80 7.11 -7.89
CA SER A 163 2.64 6.30 -8.79
C SER A 163 3.41 5.19 -8.09
N PHE A 164 3.55 5.29 -6.76
CA PHE A 164 4.18 4.26 -5.93
C PHE A 164 3.47 2.91 -6.04
N ASP A 165 2.14 2.92 -6.13
CA ASP A 165 1.33 1.70 -6.29
C ASP A 165 0.79 1.57 -7.72
N GLY A 166 0.31 2.67 -8.32
CA GLY A 166 -0.33 2.64 -9.65
C GLY A 166 0.57 2.16 -10.79
N LEU A 167 1.90 2.31 -10.69
CA LEU A 167 2.83 1.79 -11.70
C LEU A 167 3.10 0.28 -11.57
N VAL A 168 2.81 -0.31 -10.41
CA VAL A 168 3.04 -1.74 -10.10
C VAL A 168 1.74 -2.51 -9.79
N GLU A 169 0.60 -1.89 -10.08
CA GLU A 169 -0.74 -2.43 -9.87
C GLU A 169 -0.92 -3.86 -10.39
N GLY A 170 -1.72 -4.64 -9.65
CA GLY A 170 -1.94 -6.07 -9.84
C GLY A 170 -0.85 -6.96 -9.21
N SER A 171 0.31 -6.41 -8.84
CA SER A 171 1.40 -7.19 -8.23
C SER A 171 0.98 -7.86 -6.94
N ARG A 172 0.21 -7.20 -6.07
CA ARG A 172 -0.29 -7.78 -4.80
C ARG A 172 -1.17 -9.01 -5.01
N LEU A 173 -2.12 -8.93 -5.94
CA LEU A 173 -3.07 -10.01 -6.21
C LEU A 173 -2.38 -11.24 -6.80
N SER A 174 -1.35 -11.04 -7.63
CA SER A 174 -0.58 -12.15 -8.20
C SER A 174 -0.01 -13.12 -7.13
N ARG A 175 0.28 -12.64 -5.92
CA ARG A 175 0.96 -13.39 -4.86
C ARG A 175 0.08 -14.39 -4.12
N ILE A 176 -1.23 -14.27 -4.24
CA ILE A 176 -2.20 -15.12 -3.54
C ILE A 176 -2.85 -16.17 -4.45
N LEU A 177 -2.57 -16.13 -5.75
CA LEU A 177 -3.17 -17.03 -6.75
C LEU A 177 -2.46 -18.38 -6.90
N GLY A 178 -1.33 -18.61 -6.23
CA GLY A 178 -0.67 -19.92 -6.23
C GLY A 178 -1.42 -20.92 -5.35
N GLY A 179 -1.87 -22.07 -5.89
CA GLY A 179 -2.53 -23.11 -5.12
C GLY A 179 -3.56 -23.94 -5.90
N ALA A 180 -4.44 -24.63 -5.19
CA ALA A 180 -5.48 -25.49 -5.75
C ALA A 180 -6.74 -24.70 -6.11
N ALA A 181 -7.08 -24.67 -7.41
CA ALA A 181 -8.18 -23.89 -7.96
C ALA A 181 -9.56 -24.26 -7.39
N ASN A 182 -10.39 -23.23 -7.20
CA ASN A 182 -11.83 -23.29 -6.92
C ASN A 182 -12.51 -22.03 -7.50
N GLU A 183 -13.82 -21.89 -7.34
CA GLU A 183 -14.57 -20.74 -7.87
C GLU A 183 -14.02 -19.39 -7.37
N VAL A 184 -13.69 -19.27 -6.08
CA VAL A 184 -13.08 -18.04 -5.52
C VAL A 184 -11.75 -17.74 -6.21
N GLN A 185 -10.89 -18.73 -6.38
CA GLN A 185 -9.59 -18.55 -7.04
C GLN A 185 -9.74 -18.24 -8.54
N ALA A 186 -10.75 -18.79 -9.21
CA ALA A 186 -11.09 -18.46 -10.58
C ALA A 186 -11.55 -17.00 -10.71
N THR A 187 -12.40 -16.51 -9.79
CA THR A 187 -12.81 -15.09 -9.73
C THR A 187 -11.63 -14.17 -9.48
N LEU A 188 -10.77 -14.46 -8.51
CA LEU A 188 -9.58 -13.67 -8.23
C LEU A 188 -8.60 -13.65 -9.42
N THR A 189 -8.50 -14.76 -10.15
CA THR A 189 -7.70 -14.83 -11.38
C THR A 189 -8.31 -13.97 -12.49
N ARG A 190 -9.64 -13.94 -12.62
CA ARG A 190 -10.35 -13.06 -13.56
C ARG A 190 -10.07 -11.59 -13.26
N VAL A 191 -10.15 -11.17 -11.99
CA VAL A 191 -9.77 -9.81 -11.56
C VAL A 191 -8.34 -9.50 -11.99
N LEU A 192 -7.36 -10.35 -11.66
CA LEU A 192 -5.96 -10.13 -12.05
C LEU A 192 -5.77 -9.99 -13.56
N ILE A 193 -6.46 -10.82 -14.36
CA ILE A 193 -6.35 -10.76 -15.82
C ILE A 193 -6.88 -9.43 -16.36
N GLU A 194 -7.97 -8.90 -15.78
CA GLU A 194 -8.51 -7.58 -16.14
C GLU A 194 -7.51 -6.47 -15.76
N GLU A 195 -6.96 -6.48 -14.55
CA GLU A 195 -5.89 -5.54 -14.11
C GLU A 195 -4.65 -5.55 -15.02
N TYR A 196 -4.29 -6.73 -15.54
CA TYR A 196 -3.18 -6.92 -16.48
C TYR A 196 -3.55 -6.61 -17.94
N GLY A 197 -4.69 -5.97 -18.19
CA GLY A 197 -5.11 -5.59 -19.54
C GLY A 197 -5.35 -6.79 -20.45
N ASN A 198 -5.79 -7.91 -19.88
CA ASN A 198 -5.87 -9.22 -20.54
C ASN A 198 -4.53 -9.67 -21.16
N GLY A 199 -3.42 -9.37 -20.48
CA GLY A 199 -2.06 -9.70 -20.91
C GLY A 199 -1.50 -8.80 -22.01
N ARG A 200 -2.17 -7.69 -22.34
CA ARG A 200 -1.69 -6.72 -23.33
C ARG A 200 -1.13 -5.51 -22.61
N LEU A 201 0.18 -5.27 -22.73
CA LEU A 201 0.84 -4.14 -22.05
C LEU A 201 0.15 -2.81 -22.36
N SER A 202 -0.22 -2.54 -23.62
CA SER A 202 -0.94 -1.32 -24.00
C SER A 202 -2.33 -1.13 -23.36
N ARG A 203 -2.85 -2.15 -22.67
CA ARG A 203 -4.10 -2.12 -21.92
C ARG A 203 -3.89 -2.41 -20.42
N LYS A 204 -2.65 -2.65 -19.97
CA LYS A 204 -2.39 -2.83 -18.55
C LYS A 204 -2.71 -1.52 -17.85
N HIS A 205 -3.38 -1.57 -16.71
CA HIS A 205 -3.82 -0.38 -16.00
C HIS A 205 -2.63 0.57 -15.69
N SER A 206 -1.49 0.03 -15.28
CA SER A 206 -0.26 0.81 -15.07
C SER A 206 0.27 1.55 -16.32
N THR A 207 -0.08 1.12 -17.55
CA THR A 207 0.23 1.88 -18.78
C THR A 207 -0.62 3.15 -18.90
N TYR A 208 -1.89 3.10 -18.48
CA TYR A 208 -2.72 4.31 -18.40
C TYR A 208 -2.21 5.26 -17.32
N PHE A 209 -1.73 4.73 -16.18
CA PHE A 209 -1.10 5.56 -15.13
C PHE A 209 0.17 6.25 -15.65
N ALA A 210 1.06 5.51 -16.33
CA ALA A 210 2.27 6.08 -16.92
C ALA A 210 1.96 7.14 -18.00
N GLN A 211 0.90 6.94 -18.78
CA GLN A 211 0.43 7.93 -19.76
C GLN A 211 -0.07 9.20 -19.06
N MET A 212 -0.82 9.06 -17.96
CA MET A 212 -1.26 10.19 -17.15
C MET A 212 -0.08 11.00 -16.60
N LEU A 213 0.97 10.33 -16.10
CA LEU A 213 2.21 10.99 -15.67
C LEU A 213 2.92 11.71 -16.82
N SER A 214 2.98 11.09 -18.00
CA SER A 214 3.63 11.65 -19.18
C SER A 214 3.00 12.98 -19.63
N GLU A 215 1.68 13.13 -19.49
CA GLU A 215 0.95 14.38 -19.80
C GLU A 215 1.49 15.58 -19.01
N PHE A 216 1.89 15.36 -17.75
CA PHE A 216 2.48 16.38 -16.91
C PHE A 216 4.00 16.49 -17.05
N GLY A 217 4.62 15.74 -17.96
CA GLY A 217 6.07 15.63 -18.11
C GLY A 217 6.74 15.04 -16.86
N MET A 218 6.05 14.14 -16.15
CA MET A 218 6.54 13.47 -14.95
C MET A 218 7.35 12.22 -15.30
N ASN A 219 8.19 11.78 -14.37
CA ASN A 219 8.92 10.52 -14.49
C ASN A 219 7.94 9.35 -14.34
N THR A 220 7.99 8.41 -15.29
CA THR A 220 7.13 7.24 -15.36
C THR A 220 7.77 5.97 -14.83
N GLU A 221 9.04 6.03 -14.42
CA GLU A 221 9.72 4.88 -13.84
C GLU A 221 9.11 4.56 -12.45
N PRO A 222 8.86 3.28 -12.15
CA PRO A 222 8.48 2.87 -10.80
C PRO A 222 9.46 3.40 -9.75
N GLU A 223 8.96 3.71 -8.55
CA GLU A 223 9.75 4.26 -7.44
C GLU A 223 10.44 5.63 -7.68
N ALA A 224 10.23 6.29 -8.84
CA ALA A 224 10.88 7.58 -9.15
C ALA A 224 10.61 8.70 -8.13
N TYR A 225 9.48 8.63 -7.42
CA TYR A 225 9.05 9.59 -6.41
C TYR A 225 9.06 9.02 -4.99
N PHE A 226 9.81 7.93 -4.75
CA PHE A 226 9.83 7.21 -3.46
C PHE A 226 10.10 8.11 -2.25
N ASP A 227 10.90 9.16 -2.40
CA ASP A 227 11.19 10.10 -1.31
C ASP A 227 10.00 10.98 -0.91
N LEU A 228 9.02 11.16 -1.78
CA LEU A 228 7.79 11.89 -1.51
C LEU A 228 6.73 11.03 -0.81
N VAL A 229 6.89 9.70 -0.81
CA VAL A 229 5.88 8.78 -0.28
C VAL A 229 5.88 8.89 1.25
N PRO A 230 4.72 9.24 1.86
CA PRO A 230 4.60 9.35 3.30
C PRO A 230 4.56 7.94 3.93
N TRP A 231 4.89 7.84 5.22
CA TRP A 231 5.01 6.54 5.89
C TRP A 231 3.68 5.79 5.95
N GLU A 232 2.56 6.51 5.96
CA GLU A 232 1.20 5.97 5.97
C GLU A 232 0.89 5.19 4.68
N VAL A 233 1.38 5.68 3.53
CA VAL A 233 1.28 4.98 2.24
C VAL A 233 2.20 3.76 2.21
N LEU A 234 3.44 3.90 2.70
CA LEU A 234 4.37 2.77 2.82
C LEU A 234 3.85 1.67 3.74
N ALA A 235 3.20 2.05 4.85
CA ALA A 235 2.56 1.12 5.77
C ALA A 235 1.47 0.31 5.07
N SER A 236 0.63 0.96 4.26
CA SER A 236 -0.42 0.28 3.48
C SER A 236 0.18 -0.74 2.49
N ALA A 237 1.26 -0.37 1.78
CA ALA A 237 1.95 -1.30 0.87
C ALA A 237 2.63 -2.46 1.61
N ASN A 238 3.31 -2.20 2.73
CA ASN A 238 3.95 -3.23 3.53
C ASN A 238 2.95 -4.19 4.17
N HIS A 239 1.75 -3.70 4.55
CA HIS A 239 0.70 -4.55 5.08
C HIS A 239 0.21 -5.53 4.00
N ASN A 240 0.04 -5.03 2.77
CA ASN A 240 -0.27 -5.86 1.61
C ASN A 240 0.79 -6.95 1.38
N PHE A 241 2.09 -6.65 1.51
CA PHE A 241 3.14 -7.68 1.46
C PHE A 241 3.00 -8.73 2.57
N LEU A 242 2.70 -8.32 3.80
CA LEU A 242 2.52 -9.26 4.91
C LEU A 242 1.34 -10.21 4.66
N VAL A 243 0.16 -9.68 4.32
CA VAL A 243 -1.06 -10.50 4.19
C VAL A 243 -1.05 -11.39 2.95
N THR A 244 -0.31 -11.02 1.91
CA THR A 244 -0.18 -11.84 0.69
C THR A 244 0.86 -12.96 0.83
N GLU A 245 1.89 -12.75 1.65
CA GLU A 245 2.97 -13.72 1.86
C GLU A 245 2.65 -14.78 2.89
N CYS A 246 1.89 -14.42 3.92
CA CYS A 246 1.45 -15.34 4.96
C CYS A 246 0.08 -15.91 4.62
N LYS A 247 0.02 -17.16 4.14
CA LYS A 247 -1.24 -17.81 3.71
C LYS A 247 -2.29 -17.97 4.83
N ARG A 248 -1.87 -17.90 6.11
CA ARG A 248 -2.78 -17.75 7.27
C ARG A 248 -3.70 -16.53 7.12
N TYR A 249 -3.25 -15.46 6.47
CA TYR A 249 -3.98 -14.22 6.27
C TYR A 249 -4.76 -14.18 4.95
N PHE A 250 -4.98 -15.32 4.29
CA PHE A 250 -5.73 -15.36 3.03
C PHE A 250 -7.13 -14.73 3.15
N LEU A 251 -7.88 -15.03 4.22
CA LEU A 251 -9.20 -14.41 4.46
C LEU A 251 -9.09 -12.90 4.68
N ARG A 252 -8.08 -12.48 5.45
CA ARG A 252 -7.79 -11.08 5.75
C ARG A 252 -7.44 -10.28 4.49
N TYR A 253 -6.58 -10.82 3.63
CA TYR A 253 -6.27 -10.20 2.34
C TYR A 253 -7.52 -10.01 1.47
N ASN A 254 -8.38 -11.05 1.37
CA ASN A 254 -9.60 -10.96 0.56
C ASN A 254 -10.61 -9.96 1.16
N GLY A 255 -10.64 -9.79 2.49
CA GLY A 255 -11.40 -8.73 3.14
C GLY A 255 -10.92 -7.33 2.74
N GLY A 256 -9.60 -7.10 2.82
CA GLY A 256 -8.99 -5.83 2.40
C GLY A 256 -9.19 -5.53 0.91
N LEU A 257 -9.00 -6.53 0.05
CA LEU A 257 -9.27 -6.40 -1.39
C LEU A 257 -10.75 -6.10 -1.65
N THR A 258 -11.68 -6.68 -0.89
CA THR A 258 -13.11 -6.37 -1.01
C THR A 258 -13.40 -4.91 -0.68
N TYR A 259 -12.79 -4.35 0.38
CA TYR A 259 -12.90 -2.91 0.66
C TYR A 259 -12.37 -2.07 -0.50
N PHE A 260 -11.16 -2.40 -0.98
CA PHE A 260 -10.52 -1.65 -2.06
C PHE A 260 -11.40 -1.57 -3.32
N GLU A 261 -11.91 -2.72 -3.78
CA GLU A 261 -12.76 -2.78 -4.99
C GLU A 261 -14.13 -2.13 -4.80
N VAL A 262 -14.66 -2.08 -3.57
CA VAL A 262 -15.94 -1.41 -3.28
C VAL A 262 -15.77 0.12 -3.19
N ALA A 263 -14.73 0.59 -2.50
CA ALA A 263 -14.53 2.01 -2.20
C ALA A 263 -13.78 2.77 -3.30
N GLY A 264 -12.94 2.07 -4.09
CA GLY A 264 -12.12 2.62 -5.17
C GLY A 264 -12.87 3.57 -6.11
N PRO A 265 -14.00 3.17 -6.73
CA PRO A 265 -14.77 4.03 -7.63
C PRO A 265 -15.08 5.42 -7.08
N ALA A 266 -15.50 5.50 -5.81
CA ALA A 266 -15.86 6.76 -5.17
C ALA A 266 -14.65 7.70 -5.03
N ALA A 267 -13.49 7.15 -4.67
CA ALA A 267 -12.24 7.90 -4.62
C ALA A 267 -11.79 8.36 -6.02
N TYR A 268 -11.84 7.48 -7.02
CA TYR A 268 -11.43 7.80 -8.39
C TYR A 268 -12.29 8.87 -9.05
N ARG A 269 -13.59 8.95 -8.73
CA ARG A 269 -14.47 10.05 -9.17
C ARG A 269 -13.98 11.42 -8.69
N ASN A 270 -13.34 11.51 -7.51
CA ASN A 270 -12.79 12.77 -7.01
C ASN A 270 -11.54 13.20 -7.81
N TYR A 271 -10.63 12.26 -8.12
CA TYR A 271 -9.46 12.54 -8.96
C TYR A 271 -9.86 12.91 -10.39
N LEU A 272 -10.83 12.19 -10.97
CA LEU A 272 -11.37 12.49 -12.30
C LEU A 272 -11.96 13.89 -12.36
N THR A 273 -12.78 14.27 -11.37
CA THR A 273 -13.37 15.62 -11.34
C THR A 273 -12.30 16.71 -11.21
N ALA A 274 -11.24 16.45 -10.43
CA ALA A 274 -10.10 17.36 -10.34
C ALA A 274 -9.38 17.50 -11.69
N ALA A 275 -9.13 16.39 -12.38
CA ALA A 275 -8.49 16.37 -13.70
C ALA A 275 -9.30 17.15 -14.74
N GLN A 276 -10.63 16.98 -14.76
CA GLN A 276 -11.53 17.72 -15.64
C GLN A 276 -11.48 19.23 -15.38
N ARG A 277 -11.51 19.64 -14.10
CA ARG A 277 -11.40 21.06 -13.71
C ARG A 277 -10.07 21.66 -14.13
N LEU A 278 -8.98 20.89 -14.07
CA LEU A 278 -7.64 21.32 -14.47
C LEU A 278 -7.40 21.25 -15.99
N GLY A 279 -8.37 20.80 -16.78
CA GLY A 279 -8.26 20.74 -18.25
C GLY A 279 -7.32 19.64 -18.75
N VAL A 280 -7.13 18.57 -17.97
CA VAL A 280 -6.32 17.39 -18.35
C VAL A 280 -6.96 16.70 -19.56
N SER A 281 -6.13 16.20 -20.48
CA SER A 281 -6.64 15.55 -21.69
C SER A 281 -7.40 14.25 -21.39
N GLN A 282 -8.32 13.89 -22.29
CA GLN A 282 -9.11 12.66 -22.18
C GLN A 282 -8.22 11.41 -22.08
N ALA A 283 -7.09 11.40 -22.78
CA ALA A 283 -6.18 10.28 -22.79
C ALA A 283 -5.52 10.08 -21.41
N ALA A 284 -5.15 11.17 -20.73
CA ALA A 284 -4.58 11.12 -19.38
C ALA A 284 -5.62 10.82 -18.29
N MET A 285 -6.89 11.16 -18.50
CA MET A 285 -7.98 10.77 -17.60
C MET A 285 -8.37 9.28 -17.71
N GLY A 286 -7.86 8.58 -18.72
CA GLY A 286 -8.23 7.19 -19.02
C GLY A 286 -8.01 6.21 -17.87
N TYR A 287 -7.01 6.42 -17.00
CA TYR A 287 -6.78 5.58 -15.83
C TYR A 287 -7.96 5.64 -14.84
N TRP A 288 -8.46 6.84 -14.53
CA TRP A 288 -9.61 6.99 -13.62
C TRP A 288 -10.90 6.47 -14.24
N GLU A 289 -11.13 6.75 -15.53
CA GLU A 289 -12.33 6.28 -16.24
C GLU A 289 -12.39 4.76 -16.38
N LEU A 290 -11.22 4.11 -16.48
CA LEU A 290 -11.11 2.67 -16.51
C LEU A 290 -11.57 2.06 -15.18
N HIS A 291 -10.97 2.49 -14.07
CA HIS A 291 -11.31 2.00 -12.73
C HIS A 291 -12.76 2.29 -12.34
N ILE A 292 -13.28 3.49 -12.63
CA ILE A 292 -14.69 3.80 -12.33
C ILE A 292 -15.66 2.84 -13.07
N ARG A 293 -15.31 2.37 -14.27
CA ARG A 293 -16.16 1.48 -15.07
C ARG A 293 -15.99 0.00 -14.71
N GLU A 294 -14.76 -0.45 -14.50
CA GLU A 294 -14.46 -1.87 -14.23
C GLU A 294 -14.72 -2.23 -12.75
N ASP A 295 -14.40 -1.32 -11.82
CA ASP A 295 -14.41 -1.65 -10.39
C ASP A 295 -15.83 -1.73 -9.81
N GLU A 296 -16.84 -1.12 -10.43
CA GLU A 296 -18.25 -1.35 -10.04
C GLU A 296 -18.64 -2.84 -10.20
N ARG A 297 -18.00 -3.55 -11.14
CA ARG A 297 -18.11 -5.00 -11.30
C ARG A 297 -17.20 -5.75 -10.34
N HIS A 298 -15.96 -5.29 -10.14
CA HIS A 298 -15.02 -5.97 -9.24
C HIS A 298 -15.49 -5.93 -7.80
N GLY A 299 -16.03 -4.81 -7.32
CA GLY A 299 -16.60 -4.71 -5.97
C GLY A 299 -17.72 -5.72 -5.73
N ARG A 300 -18.60 -5.94 -6.73
CA ARG A 300 -19.63 -6.98 -6.67
C ARG A 300 -19.04 -8.38 -6.66
N TRP A 301 -18.08 -8.67 -7.53
CA TRP A 301 -17.40 -9.97 -7.54
C TRP A 301 -16.68 -10.25 -6.23
N MET A 302 -16.00 -9.26 -5.68
CA MET A 302 -15.29 -9.41 -4.42
C MET A 302 -16.27 -9.66 -3.26
N LEU A 303 -17.44 -9.01 -3.25
CA LEU A 303 -18.44 -9.26 -2.21
C LEU A 303 -19.15 -10.61 -2.42
N ASP A 304 -19.78 -10.80 -3.57
CA ASP A 304 -20.73 -11.88 -3.85
C ASP A 304 -20.03 -13.20 -4.22
N ASP A 305 -18.94 -13.13 -5.00
CA ASP A 305 -18.24 -14.30 -5.54
C ASP A 305 -16.96 -14.67 -4.75
N VAL A 306 -16.49 -13.81 -3.83
CA VAL A 306 -15.28 -14.05 -3.03
C VAL A 306 -15.55 -14.00 -1.52
N ALA A 307 -15.91 -12.85 -0.95
CA ALA A 307 -15.99 -12.64 0.49
C ALA A 307 -17.11 -13.49 1.13
N LEU A 308 -18.32 -13.45 0.58
CA LEU A 308 -19.45 -14.25 1.09
C LEU A 308 -19.20 -15.77 0.96
N PRO A 309 -18.72 -16.32 -0.18
CA PRO A 309 -18.34 -17.72 -0.28
C PRO A 309 -17.20 -18.14 0.67
N LEU A 310 -16.22 -17.25 0.92
CA LEU A 310 -15.18 -17.51 1.90
C LEU A 310 -15.73 -17.52 3.33
N ALA A 311 -16.66 -16.63 3.66
CA ALA A 311 -17.33 -16.62 4.95
C ALA A 311 -18.11 -17.92 5.20
N ASP A 312 -18.80 -18.43 4.16
CA ASP A 312 -19.50 -19.73 4.21
C ASP A 312 -18.55 -20.92 4.39
N LYS A 313 -17.39 -20.87 3.74
CA LYS A 313 -16.40 -21.95 3.79
C LYS A 313 -15.66 -22.00 5.13
N TYR A 314 -15.46 -20.87 5.79
CA TYR A 314 -14.66 -20.74 7.01
C TYR A 314 -15.43 -20.05 8.14
N PRO A 315 -16.58 -20.57 8.59
CA PRO A 315 -17.48 -19.84 9.49
C PRO A 315 -16.84 -19.40 10.81
N GLU A 316 -15.95 -20.22 11.38
CA GLU A 316 -15.24 -19.90 12.63
C GLU A 316 -14.10 -18.89 12.46
N GLN A 317 -13.62 -18.67 11.24
CA GLN A 317 -12.53 -17.73 10.93
C GLN A 317 -12.98 -16.57 10.04
N ALA A 318 -14.25 -16.50 9.68
CA ALA A 318 -14.80 -15.52 8.74
C ALA A 318 -14.62 -14.07 9.23
N TRP A 319 -14.52 -13.86 10.55
CA TRP A 319 -14.20 -12.55 11.14
C TRP A 319 -12.87 -11.97 10.65
N GLU A 320 -11.92 -12.79 10.18
CA GLU A 320 -10.68 -12.31 9.56
C GLU A 320 -10.94 -11.51 8.28
N ILE A 321 -12.05 -11.79 7.58
CA ILE A 321 -12.48 -11.02 6.40
C ILE A 321 -12.91 -9.60 6.84
N LEU A 322 -13.70 -9.49 7.90
CA LEU A 322 -14.07 -8.18 8.46
C LEU A 322 -12.84 -7.42 8.96
N LEU A 323 -11.94 -8.10 9.67
CA LEU A 323 -10.70 -7.50 10.13
C LEU A 323 -9.87 -6.96 8.96
N GLY A 324 -9.71 -7.74 7.89
CA GLY A 324 -8.97 -7.30 6.70
C GLY A 324 -9.61 -6.10 6.02
N TYR A 325 -10.94 -6.09 5.93
CA TYR A 325 -11.71 -4.97 5.39
C TYR A 325 -11.45 -3.68 6.20
N ASP A 326 -11.61 -3.76 7.53
CA ASP A 326 -11.45 -2.60 8.41
C ASP A 326 -9.99 -2.14 8.54
N GLN A 327 -9.02 -3.07 8.44
CA GLN A 327 -7.60 -2.73 8.36
C GLN A 327 -7.27 -1.96 7.09
N GLU A 328 -7.65 -2.46 5.91
CA GLU A 328 -7.39 -1.76 4.65
C GLU A 328 -8.05 -0.37 4.66
N LYS A 329 -9.27 -0.26 5.19
CA LYS A 329 -9.95 1.04 5.35
C LYS A 329 -9.20 1.98 6.27
N LEU A 330 -8.90 1.55 7.51
CA LEU A 330 -8.25 2.41 8.50
C LEU A 330 -6.87 2.88 8.03
N MET A 331 -6.09 1.98 7.43
CA MET A 331 -4.78 2.31 6.87
C MET A 331 -4.90 3.25 5.66
N GLY A 332 -5.87 2.98 4.78
CA GLY A 332 -6.19 3.80 3.62
C GLY A 332 -6.65 5.21 3.98
N ASP A 333 -7.47 5.37 5.02
CA ASP A 333 -7.91 6.68 5.53
C ASP A 333 -6.69 7.52 5.99
N ARG A 334 -5.79 6.93 6.80
CA ARG A 334 -4.54 7.59 7.23
C ARG A 334 -3.64 7.96 6.04
N ALA A 335 -3.54 7.07 5.06
CA ALA A 335 -2.75 7.31 3.85
C ALA A 335 -3.35 8.45 3.00
N GLY A 336 -4.67 8.49 2.85
CA GLY A 336 -5.40 9.55 2.14
C GLY A 336 -5.18 10.92 2.75
N GLU A 337 -5.30 11.02 4.08
CA GLU A 337 -5.01 12.27 4.82
C GLU A 337 -3.56 12.74 4.61
N ALA A 338 -2.59 11.82 4.61
CA ALA A 338 -1.18 12.15 4.39
C ALA A 338 -0.91 12.64 2.96
N ILE A 339 -1.53 12.01 1.96
CA ILE A 339 -1.47 12.45 0.55
C ILE A 339 -2.03 13.87 0.41
N VAL A 340 -3.20 14.12 0.99
CA VAL A 340 -3.85 15.44 0.93
C VAL A 340 -3.02 16.50 1.63
N ARG A 341 -2.42 16.19 2.79
CA ARG A 341 -1.50 17.08 3.49
C ARG A 341 -0.30 17.47 2.60
N SER A 342 0.28 16.49 1.90
CA SER A 342 1.40 16.72 0.97
C SER A 342 0.97 17.56 -0.24
N ALA A 343 -0.21 17.30 -0.80
CA ALA A 343 -0.77 18.07 -1.91
C ALA A 343 -1.02 19.54 -1.52
N LYS A 344 -1.61 19.78 -0.35
CA LYS A 344 -1.81 21.13 0.21
C LYS A 344 -0.48 21.87 0.42
N GLU A 345 0.59 21.17 0.78
CA GLU A 345 1.93 21.75 0.86
C GLU A 345 2.46 22.16 -0.51
N ALA A 346 2.33 21.29 -1.52
CA ALA A 346 2.73 21.61 -2.90
C ALA A 346 1.97 22.82 -3.46
N ASP A 347 0.66 22.90 -3.25
CA ASP A 347 -0.15 24.06 -3.64
C ASP A 347 0.35 25.36 -2.99
N ARG A 348 0.64 25.33 -1.68
CA ARG A 348 1.15 26.51 -0.95
C ARG A 348 2.53 26.93 -1.43
N MET A 349 3.37 26.00 -1.84
CA MET A 349 4.72 26.29 -2.36
C MET A 349 4.67 26.89 -3.76
N ALA A 350 3.69 26.53 -4.59
CA ALA A 350 3.55 27.06 -5.95
C ALA A 350 3.04 28.51 -6.02
N VAL A 351 2.44 29.01 -4.93
CA VAL A 351 1.94 30.40 -4.81
C VAL A 351 3.03 31.36 -4.30
N LYS A 352 4.14 30.84 -3.76
CA LYS A 352 5.31 31.62 -3.34
C LYS A 352 6.31 31.74 -4.49
#